data_AF-A0A7W2U4E1-F1
#
_entry.id   AF-A0A7W2U4E1-F1
#
_cell.length_a   1.000
_cell.length_b   1.000
_cell.length_c   1.000
_cell.angle_alpha   90.00
_cell.angle_beta   90.00
_cell.angle_gamma   90.00
#
_symmetry.space_group_name_H-M   'P 1'
#
loop_
_entity.id
_entity.type
_entity.pdbx_description
1 polymer ?
#
loop_
_entity_poly.entity_id
_entity_poly.type
_entity_poly.pdbx_seq_one_letter_code
_entity_poly.pdbx_strand_id
1 'polypeptide(L)' 'MKFSESWLREWVNPAISSDELAHQITMAGLEVDAVEPVAGKFSGVLIGEVV' A
#
# COMPACT_ATOMS: atom_id res chain seq x y z
N MET A 1 0.85 -5.74 12.33
CA MET A 1 -0.48 -5.21 11.93
C MET A 1 -0.46 -4.96 10.43
N LYS A 2 -1.56 -5.14 9.70
CA LYS A 2 -1.62 -4.87 8.24
C LYS A 2 -2.62 -3.74 7.96
N PHE A 3 -2.25 -2.80 7.11
CA PHE A 3 -3.11 -1.70 6.64
C PHE A 3 -2.73 -1.28 5.22
N SER A 4 -3.60 -0.51 4.57
CA SER A 4 -3.37 -0.04 3.20
C SER A 4 -2.55 1.25 3.20
N GLU A 5 -1.49 1.32 2.40
CA GLU A 5 -0.76 2.56 2.15
C GLU A 5 -1.65 3.61 1.50
N SER A 6 -2.56 3.21 0.59
CA SER A 6 -3.51 4.13 -0.03
C SER A 6 -4.38 4.82 1.02
N TRP A 7 -4.87 4.05 2.00
CA TRP A 7 -5.64 4.60 3.10
C TRP A 7 -4.78 5.57 3.94
N LEU A 8 -3.53 5.23 4.26
CA LEU A 8 -2.64 6.15 4.99
C LEU A 8 -2.40 7.46 4.23
N ARG A 9 -2.26 7.39 2.90
CA ARG A 9 -2.05 8.55 2.02
C ARG A 9 -3.26 9.46 1.89
N GLU A 10 -4.47 8.97 2.19
CA GLU A 10 -5.65 9.85 2.29
C GLU A 10 -5.55 10.83 3.46
N TRP A 11 -4.81 10.48 4.51
CA TRP A 11 -4.61 11.33 5.68
C TRP A 11 -3.34 12.18 5.55
N VAL A 12 -2.24 11.56 5.11
CA VAL A 12 -0.94 12.22 4.97
C VAL A 12 -0.23 11.65 3.73
N ASN A 13 -0.06 12.46 2.69
CA ASN A 13 0.53 12.04 1.41
C ASN A 13 1.89 12.72 1.11
N PRO A 14 3.00 12.24 1.70
CA PRO A 14 4.32 12.74 1.34
C PRO A 14 4.70 12.29 -0.09
N ALA A 15 5.39 13.16 -0.83
CA ALA A 15 5.88 12.88 -2.18
C ALA A 15 7.13 11.98 -2.18
N ILE A 16 7.02 10.83 -1.51
CA ILE A 16 8.05 9.79 -1.37
C ILE A 16 7.50 8.44 -1.83
N SER A 17 8.40 7.54 -2.21
CA SER A 17 8.07 6.16 -2.59
C SER A 17 7.57 5.33 -1.40
N SER A 18 6.91 4.19 -1.69
CA SER A 18 6.48 3.22 -0.69
C SER A 18 7.64 2.66 0.13
N ASP A 19 8.80 2.44 -0.50
CA ASP A 19 10.00 1.91 0.16
C ASP A 19 10.58 2.93 1.15
N GLU A 20 10.65 4.20 0.76
CA GLU A 20 11.08 5.29 1.64
C GLU A 20 10.12 5.49 2.82
N LEU A 21 8.81 5.39 2.56
CA LEU A 21 7.79 5.47 3.60
C LEU A 21 7.94 4.33 4.63
N ALA A 22 8.12 3.09 4.16
CA ALA A 22 8.34 1.94 5.04
C ALA A 22 9.61 2.09 5.88
N HIS A 23 10.68 2.62 5.27
CA HIS A 23 11.92 2.91 5.99
C HIS A 23 11.72 3.98 7.08
N GLN A 24 11.02 5.08 6.77
CA GLN A 24 10.74 6.13 7.76
C GLN A 24 9.89 5.63 8.93
N ILE A 25 8.88 4.80 8.65
CA ILE A 25 8.03 4.20 9.69
C ILE A 25 8.88 3.31 10.62
N THR A 26 9.79 2.51 10.05
CA THR A 26 10.74 1.69 10.82
C THR A 26 11.67 2.56 11.68
N MET A 27 12.22 3.63 11.12
CA MET A 27 13.08 4.58 11.83
C MET A 27 12.34 5.36 12.93
N ALA A 28 11.01 5.51 12.81
CA ALA A 28 10.16 6.08 13.84
C ALA A 28 9.83 5.09 15.00
N GLY A 29 10.40 3.87 14.96
CA GLY A 29 10.20 2.83 15.98
C GLY A 29 8.99 1.93 15.72
N LEU A 30 8.37 2.01 14.54
CA LEU A 30 7.28 1.15 14.11
C LEU A 30 7.82 0.15 13.08
N GLU A 31 8.16 -1.06 13.51
CA GLU A 31 8.74 -2.05 12.60
C GLU A 31 7.80 -2.44 11.46
N VAL A 32 8.32 -2.43 10.23
CA VAL A 32 7.60 -2.86 9.02
C VAL A 32 8.15 -4.21 8.58
N ASP A 33 7.37 -5.27 8.82
CA ASP A 33 7.79 -6.64 8.50
C ASP A 33 7.83 -6.93 6.98
N ALA A 34 6.86 -6.39 6.22
CA ALA A 34 6.73 -6.61 4.79
C ALA A 34 5.89 -5.54 4.10
N VAL A 35 6.20 -5.29 2.82
CA VAL A 35 5.39 -4.50 1.89
C VAL A 35 4.97 -5.42 0.75
N GLU A 36 3.67 -5.62 0.59
CA GLU A 36 3.10 -6.58 -0.36
C GLU A 36 2.12 -5.87 -1.29
N PRO A 37 2.14 -6.14 -2.61
CA PRO A 37 1.12 -5.63 -3.50
C PRO A 37 -0.26 -6.20 -3.11
N VAL A 38 -1.30 -5.39 -3.25
CA VAL A 38 -2.68 -5.80 -2.91
C VAL A 38 -3.14 -7.04 -3.70
N ALA A 39 -2.59 -7.24 -4.89
CA ALA A 39 -2.89 -8.38 -5.73
C ALA A 39 -1.72 -8.74 -6.65
N GLY A 40 -1.72 -9.98 -7.15
CA GLY A 40 -0.74 -10.46 -8.12
C GLY A 40 -0.89 -9.80 -9.50
N LYS A 41 -0.03 -10.19 -10.44
CA LYS A 41 -0.13 -9.71 -11.83
C LYS A 41 -1.29 -10.40 -12.54
N PHE A 42 -2.24 -9.63 -13.04
CA PHE A 42 -3.34 -10.10 -13.90
C PHE A 42 -3.52 -9.15 -15.08
N SER A 43 -4.16 -9.66 -16.14
CA SER A 43 -4.56 -8.87 -17.32
C SER A 43 -5.92 -9.33 -17.81
N GLY A 44 -6.71 -8.44 -18.43
CA GLY A 44 -8.05 -8.78 -18.94
C GLY A 44 -9.14 -8.97 -17.88
N VAL A 45 -8.93 -8.53 -16.64
CA VAL A 45 -9.94 -8.56 -15.57
C VAL A 45 -10.84 -7.32 -15.69
N LEU A 46 -12.14 -7.54 -15.80
CA LEU A 46 -13.17 -6.51 -16.00
C LEU A 46 -14.30 -6.70 -15.00
N ILE A 47 -14.99 -5.61 -14.66
CA ILE A 47 -16.21 -5.65 -13.86
C ILE A 47 -17.38 -5.91 -14.82
N GLY A 48 -18.21 -6.91 -14.51
CA GLY A 48 -19.43 -7.22 -15.26
C GLY A 48 -20.67 -7.03 -14.39
N GLU A 49 -21.72 -6.45 -14.96
CA GLU A 49 -23.05 -6.38 -14.37
C GLU A 49 -23.93 -7.50 -14.93
N VAL A 50 -24.71 -8.16 -14.07
CA VAL A 50 -25.67 -9.20 -14.49
C VAL A 50 -27.04 -8.56 -14.64
N VAL A 51 -27.62 -8.65 -15.85
CA VAL A 51 -28.94 -8.11 -16.20
C VAL A 51 -30.01 -9.19 -16.32
#